data_AF-A0A7X6SQV0-F1
#
_entry.id   AF-A0A7X6SQV0-F1
#
_cell.length_a   1.000
_cell.length_b   1.000
_cell.length_c   1.000
_cell.angle_alpha   90.00
_cell.angle_beta   90.00
_cell.angle_gamma   90.00
#
_symmetry.space_group_name_H-M   'P 1'
#
loop_
_entity.id
_entity.type
_entity.pdbx_description
1 polymer ?
#
loop_
_entity_poly.entity_id
_entity_poly.type
_entity_poly.pdbx_seq_one_letter_code
_entity_poly.pdbx_strand_id
1 'polypeptide(L)'
;YEPYFRPEYKYDNRFETVFPRMYSRDPDHEEAYDFWAGTKGKKYTITSGSGKRTLVCPTFGENLRFFFRYQTGFMYFRYFMWNFAGRQNDIQGNGNKIHGNWISGIRFIDNARLGNQDLLPSELLENPGRNSYYMLPLLIGLAGILWQYRKDRNGLSLVFLFFFMTGLAIILYLNQSPNQPRERDYAYAGSFYAFAMWIGMGVMFLYELLNKIMKSAPAAITALLAVTAAGPVLMAAENWDDHDRSGRYTARDIGANYLESCAPGAVIFTYGDNDSFPLWYIQDVEEVRTDVRVANLSYLQAGWYIEMMRQKAFESEPLPLSLDQDKYREGLRTQIPVLSRIDDPVNIRELVNFAGMDDRKYLVDISGRGDYVNYFPTDKVLIDVDTSVVLANGTVKEYFRDRLLSPVIWEITGTDAFKNDLAIMDLLATSKWSRPVYFSTTVPSTQYNGLEKFFVQEGMAYRIVPINTDNSQGGDYGIIDHRVMYENMMNKFKWGNAEDPSVYLDENNKRMFSNFRRLFGNLGKALLADGDTIRAV
;
A
#
# COMPACT_ATOMS: atom_id res chain seq x y z
N TYR A 1 29.80 9.57 -10.08
CA TYR A 1 28.60 9.33 -9.26
C TYR A 1 29.10 8.73 -7.96
N GLU A 2 29.39 9.57 -6.97
CA GLU A 2 29.49 9.10 -5.58
C GLU A 2 28.08 9.12 -5.03
N PRO A 3 27.50 7.99 -4.61
CA PRO A 3 26.20 8.01 -4.00
C PRO A 3 26.31 8.81 -2.71
N TYR A 4 25.35 9.73 -2.51
CA TYR A 4 24.83 10.29 -1.26
C TYR A 4 25.58 9.94 0.03
N PHE A 5 25.81 10.95 0.89
CA PHE A 5 26.23 10.77 2.28
C PHE A 5 25.59 9.51 2.89
N ARG A 6 26.38 8.45 3.02
CA ARG A 6 25.95 7.22 3.68
C ARG A 6 26.32 7.39 5.14
N PRO A 7 25.35 7.66 6.04
CA PRO A 7 25.67 7.71 7.46
C PRO A 7 26.30 6.37 7.87
N GLU A 8 27.53 6.44 8.40
CA GLU A 8 28.12 5.30 9.08
C GLU A 8 27.47 5.17 10.45
N TYR A 9 26.54 4.24 10.56
CA TYR A 9 25.88 3.94 11.82
C TYR A 9 26.83 3.16 12.73
N LYS A 10 27.27 3.79 13.81
CA LYS A 10 27.94 3.10 14.91
C LYS A 10 26.89 2.64 15.92
N TYR A 11 26.59 1.36 15.91
CA TYR A 11 25.69 0.74 16.89
C TYR A 11 26.41 0.56 18.23
N ASP A 12 25.63 0.60 19.31
CA ASP A 12 26.16 0.30 20.65
C ASP A 12 26.18 -1.22 20.82
N ASN A 13 27.37 -1.76 21.12
CA ASN A 13 27.61 -3.21 21.26
C ASN A 13 26.62 -3.92 22.20
N ARG A 14 25.97 -3.20 23.12
CA ARG A 14 24.95 -3.77 24.04
C ARG A 14 23.65 -4.18 23.35
N PHE A 15 23.37 -3.63 22.17
CA PHE A 15 22.17 -3.89 21.38
C PHE A 15 22.45 -4.79 20.16
N GLU A 16 23.66 -5.29 20.03
CA GLU A 16 24.06 -6.15 18.92
C GLU A 16 23.81 -7.63 19.24
N THR A 17 23.46 -8.40 18.20
CA THR A 17 23.37 -9.85 18.25
C THR A 17 23.73 -10.43 16.88
N VAL A 18 24.04 -11.72 16.82
CA VAL A 18 24.46 -12.40 15.58
C VAL A 18 23.30 -12.52 14.58
N PHE A 19 22.06 -12.53 15.07
CA PHE A 19 20.87 -12.72 14.24
C PHE A 19 19.71 -11.82 14.70
N PRO A 20 19.79 -10.49 14.46
CA PRO A 20 18.73 -9.56 14.84
C PRO A 20 17.54 -9.73 13.87
N ARG A 21 16.35 -9.95 14.41
CA ARG A 21 15.10 -10.12 13.65
C ARG A 21 13.99 -9.17 14.08
N MET A 22 14.07 -8.66 15.30
CA MET A 22 13.07 -7.79 15.90
C MET A 22 13.57 -6.34 15.96
N TYR A 23 13.00 -5.48 15.13
CA TYR A 23 13.21 -4.03 15.15
C TYR A 23 12.09 -3.36 14.35
N SER A 24 11.52 -2.28 14.90
CA SER A 24 10.69 -1.39 14.11
C SER A 24 10.80 0.06 14.58
N ARG A 25 10.51 0.98 13.66
CA ARG A 25 10.27 2.40 13.97
C ARG A 25 8.81 2.68 14.31
N ASP A 26 7.93 1.73 14.01
CA ASP A 26 6.51 1.81 14.28
C ASP A 26 6.23 1.22 15.68
N PRO A 27 5.68 2.02 16.61
CA PRO A 27 5.38 1.56 17.96
C PRO A 27 4.32 0.45 17.98
N ASP A 28 3.43 0.37 16.99
CA ASP A 28 2.35 -0.62 16.95
C ASP A 28 2.87 -2.05 16.70
N HIS A 29 4.13 -2.18 16.26
CA HIS A 29 4.77 -3.49 16.10
C HIS A 29 5.25 -4.10 17.42
N GLU A 30 5.42 -3.33 18.50
CA GLU A 30 5.97 -3.84 19.76
C GLU A 30 5.08 -4.94 20.36
N GLU A 31 3.77 -4.71 20.45
CA GLU A 31 2.82 -5.70 20.97
C GLU A 31 2.80 -6.97 20.11
N ALA A 32 2.87 -6.81 18.79
CA ALA A 32 2.89 -7.96 17.88
C ALA A 32 4.19 -8.76 18.01
N TYR A 33 5.34 -8.08 18.17
CA TYR A 33 6.60 -8.74 18.48
C TYR A 33 6.49 -9.53 19.79
N ASP A 34 5.86 -8.98 20.82
CA ASP A 34 5.64 -9.67 22.09
C ASP A 34 4.73 -10.89 21.96
N PHE A 35 3.66 -10.81 21.16
CA PHE A 35 2.79 -11.95 20.88
C PHE A 35 3.56 -13.11 20.20
N TRP A 36 4.38 -12.79 19.21
CA TRP A 36 5.11 -13.80 18.40
C TRP A 36 6.37 -14.32 19.10
N ALA A 37 7.13 -13.44 19.75
CA ALA A 37 8.42 -13.76 20.35
C ALA A 37 8.33 -14.06 21.86
N GLY A 38 7.25 -13.65 22.53
CA GLY A 38 7.14 -13.70 23.99
C GLY A 38 8.28 -12.96 24.68
N THR A 39 8.52 -11.71 24.24
CA THR A 39 9.66 -10.89 24.64
C THR A 39 9.58 -10.54 26.12
N LYS A 40 10.63 -10.86 26.86
CA LYS A 40 10.95 -10.31 28.19
C LYS A 40 12.15 -9.40 28.08
N GLY A 41 13.09 -9.76 27.19
CA GLY A 41 14.26 -8.98 26.84
C GLY A 41 15.21 -8.68 28.01
N LYS A 42 16.25 -7.89 27.70
CA LYS A 42 17.14 -7.28 28.68
C LYS A 42 16.86 -5.79 28.72
N LYS A 43 16.63 -5.27 29.94
CA LYS A 43 16.38 -3.84 30.15
C LYS A 43 17.69 -3.08 30.19
N TYR A 44 17.80 -2.06 29.34
CA TYR A 44 18.94 -1.15 29.32
C TYR A 44 18.43 0.27 29.48
N THR A 45 18.93 0.98 30.47
CA THR A 45 18.66 2.42 30.62
C THR A 45 19.70 3.19 29.81
N ILE A 46 19.24 3.96 28.84
CA ILE A 46 20.07 4.86 28.05
C ILE A 46 19.72 6.30 28.36
N THR A 47 20.74 7.14 28.47
CA THR A 47 20.60 8.59 28.56
C THR A 47 20.78 9.15 27.16
N SER A 48 19.76 9.80 26.62
CA SER A 48 19.82 10.55 25.35
C SER A 48 19.64 12.04 25.62
N GLY A 49 19.83 12.88 24.61
CA GLY A 49 19.55 14.33 24.70
C GLY A 49 18.10 14.64 25.08
N SER A 50 17.17 13.68 24.85
CA SER A 50 15.76 13.73 25.25
C SER A 50 15.46 13.13 26.64
N GLY A 51 16.49 12.77 27.42
CA GLY A 51 16.34 12.23 28.78
C GLY A 51 16.71 10.75 28.93
N LYS A 52 16.39 10.16 30.10
CA LYS A 52 16.62 8.73 30.38
C LYS A 52 15.44 7.91 29.87
N ARG A 53 15.71 6.93 29.02
CA ARG A 53 14.72 5.93 28.57
C ARG A 53 15.22 4.52 28.83
N THR A 54 14.32 3.63 29.24
CA THR A 54 14.62 2.21 29.40
C THR A 54 14.16 1.47 28.14
N LEU A 55 15.10 0.84 27.45
CA LEU A 55 14.82 0.00 26.29
C LEU A 55 14.82 -1.47 26.70
N VAL A 56 13.88 -2.24 26.14
CA VAL A 56 13.86 -3.70 26.25
C VAL A 56 14.49 -4.27 24.99
N CYS A 57 15.71 -4.80 25.10
CA CYS A 57 16.39 -5.42 23.98
C CYS A 57 16.06 -6.92 23.92
N PRO A 58 15.56 -7.45 22.81
CA PRO A 58 15.30 -8.87 22.66
C PRO A 58 16.59 -9.69 22.75
N THR A 59 16.51 -10.83 23.43
CA THR A 59 17.59 -11.82 23.52
C THR A 59 17.72 -12.59 22.20
N PHE A 60 18.87 -13.28 22.02
CA PHE A 60 19.06 -14.15 20.86
C PHE A 60 17.98 -15.24 20.75
N GLY A 61 17.57 -15.84 21.87
CA GLY A 61 16.50 -16.85 21.89
C GLY A 61 15.12 -16.29 21.51
N GLU A 62 14.82 -15.05 21.87
CA GLU A 62 13.58 -14.37 21.47
C GLU A 62 13.58 -14.05 19.97
N ASN A 63 14.72 -13.60 19.41
CA ASN A 63 14.89 -13.41 17.97
C ASN A 63 14.69 -14.73 17.19
N LEU A 64 15.27 -15.84 17.69
CA LEU A 64 15.04 -17.16 17.09
C LEU A 64 13.58 -17.60 17.21
N ARG A 65 12.92 -17.35 18.35
CA ARG A 65 11.51 -17.68 18.52
C ARG A 65 10.63 -16.91 17.54
N PHE A 66 10.90 -15.61 17.37
CA PHE A 66 10.21 -14.79 16.37
C PHE A 66 10.44 -15.32 14.95
N PHE A 67 11.69 -15.63 14.60
CA PHE A 67 12.04 -16.21 13.29
C PHE A 67 11.24 -17.49 13.02
N PHE A 68 11.23 -18.44 13.96
CA PHE A 68 10.56 -19.73 13.73
C PHE A 68 9.03 -19.65 13.78
N ARG A 69 8.46 -18.91 14.75
CA ARG A 69 7.00 -18.82 14.91
C ARG A 69 6.36 -17.94 13.85
N TYR A 70 6.88 -16.73 13.67
CA TYR A 70 6.28 -15.77 12.75
C TYR A 70 6.88 -15.91 11.34
N GLN A 71 8.18 -15.68 11.18
CA GLN A 71 8.75 -15.51 9.84
C GLN A 71 8.76 -16.81 9.03
N THR A 72 9.14 -17.95 9.60
CA THR A 72 9.06 -19.24 8.87
C THR A 72 7.72 -19.93 9.07
N GLY A 73 7.17 -19.92 10.30
CA GLY A 73 5.94 -20.63 10.62
C GLY A 73 4.71 -19.96 10.00
N PHE A 74 4.41 -18.75 10.45
CA PHE A 74 3.23 -18.00 10.05
C PHE A 74 3.33 -17.40 8.65
N MET A 75 4.47 -16.83 8.25
CA MET A 75 4.59 -16.14 6.96
C MET A 75 4.91 -17.09 5.79
N TYR A 76 5.57 -18.23 6.03
CA TYR A 76 5.96 -19.15 4.95
C TYR A 76 5.23 -20.49 5.00
N PHE A 77 5.43 -21.28 6.05
CA PHE A 77 4.85 -22.63 6.11
C PHE A 77 3.33 -22.61 6.13
N ARG A 78 2.69 -21.58 6.69
CA ARG A 78 1.24 -21.40 6.59
C ARG A 78 0.76 -21.33 5.14
N TYR A 79 1.43 -20.55 4.30
CA TYR A 79 1.09 -20.40 2.88
C TYR A 79 1.48 -21.59 2.04
N PHE A 80 2.63 -22.17 2.33
CA PHE A 80 3.01 -23.43 1.74
C PHE A 80 1.89 -24.46 1.97
N MET A 81 1.33 -24.50 3.18
CA MET A 81 0.18 -25.36 3.48
C MET A 81 -1.14 -24.86 2.85
N TRP A 82 -1.36 -23.56 2.65
CA TRP A 82 -2.50 -23.07 1.85
C TRP A 82 -2.53 -23.71 0.47
N ASN A 83 -1.36 -23.83 -0.16
CA ASN A 83 -1.24 -24.35 -1.53
C ASN A 83 -1.28 -25.87 -1.60
N PHE A 84 -0.89 -26.59 -0.55
CA PHE A 84 -0.74 -28.06 -0.61
C PHE A 84 -1.59 -28.86 0.37
N ALA A 85 -2.32 -28.19 1.28
CA ALA A 85 -3.30 -28.80 2.18
C ALA A 85 -4.68 -28.15 2.09
N GLY A 86 -4.73 -26.82 1.93
CA GLY A 86 -5.97 -26.05 1.81
C GLY A 86 -5.94 -24.75 2.62
N ARG A 87 -6.88 -23.84 2.34
CA ARG A 87 -6.98 -22.49 2.91
C ARG A 87 -8.27 -22.34 3.73
N GLN A 88 -8.18 -21.74 4.92
CA GLN A 88 -9.32 -21.58 5.82
C GLN A 88 -10.35 -20.55 5.32
N ASN A 89 -9.85 -19.44 4.77
CA ASN A 89 -10.59 -18.35 4.12
C ASN A 89 -9.60 -17.36 3.50
N ASP A 90 -10.14 -16.42 2.72
CA ASP A 90 -9.37 -15.37 2.07
C ASP A 90 -8.92 -14.22 2.97
N ILE A 91 -9.42 -14.16 4.21
CA ILE A 91 -9.20 -13.07 5.17
C ILE A 91 -7.80 -13.13 5.78
N GLN A 92 -7.11 -11.99 5.80
CA GLN A 92 -5.79 -11.86 6.37
C GLN A 92 -5.79 -12.13 7.88
N GLY A 93 -4.96 -13.08 8.28
CA GLY A 93 -4.74 -13.41 9.68
C GLY A 93 -3.56 -12.65 10.28
N ASN A 94 -3.62 -12.40 11.59
CA ASN A 94 -2.47 -11.97 12.40
C ASN A 94 -2.24 -12.96 13.57
N GLY A 95 -2.31 -14.26 13.27
CA GLY A 95 -2.11 -15.34 14.25
C GLY A 95 -3.33 -15.77 15.05
N ASN A 96 -4.52 -15.20 14.75
CA ASN A 96 -5.78 -15.70 15.29
C ASN A 96 -6.18 -17.05 14.63
N LYS A 97 -7.13 -17.75 15.24
CA LYS A 97 -7.53 -19.11 14.81
C LYS A 97 -8.58 -19.17 13.70
N ILE A 98 -9.17 -18.03 13.34
CA ILE A 98 -10.36 -17.98 12.48
C ILE A 98 -10.08 -17.35 11.10
N HIS A 99 -8.98 -16.61 10.95
CA HIS A 99 -8.64 -15.93 9.70
C HIS A 99 -7.30 -16.40 9.16
N GLY A 100 -7.30 -16.72 7.87
CA GLY A 100 -6.09 -16.96 7.10
C GLY A 100 -5.27 -18.16 7.55
N ASN A 101 -5.81 -19.14 8.27
CA ASN A 101 -5.04 -20.36 8.53
C ASN A 101 -5.09 -21.31 7.33
N TRP A 102 -4.22 -22.32 7.33
CA TRP A 102 -4.42 -23.47 6.44
C TRP A 102 -5.37 -24.46 7.09
N ILE A 103 -6.13 -25.15 6.25
CA ILE A 103 -7.04 -26.23 6.65
C ILE A 103 -6.79 -27.44 5.76
N SER A 104 -6.94 -28.65 6.30
CA SER A 104 -6.82 -29.88 5.51
C SER A 104 -8.17 -30.36 4.97
N GLY A 105 -9.29 -30.07 5.63
CA GLY A 105 -10.57 -30.74 5.39
C GLY A 105 -10.74 -32.01 6.24
N ILE A 106 -9.75 -32.33 7.09
CA ILE A 106 -9.75 -33.48 7.98
C ILE A 106 -10.03 -32.99 9.40
N ARG A 107 -11.27 -33.17 9.87
CA ARG A 107 -11.78 -32.59 11.14
C ARG A 107 -10.85 -32.76 12.34
N PHE A 108 -10.24 -33.92 12.55
CA PHE A 108 -9.37 -34.13 13.72
C PHE A 108 -8.05 -33.35 13.65
N ILE A 109 -7.50 -33.15 12.44
CA ILE A 109 -6.27 -32.36 12.23
C ILE A 109 -6.58 -30.88 12.42
N ASP A 110 -7.68 -30.44 11.82
CA ASP A 110 -8.06 -29.03 11.80
C ASP A 110 -8.53 -28.58 13.19
N ASN A 111 -9.38 -29.36 13.86
CA ASN A 111 -9.90 -29.03 15.19
C ASN A 111 -8.80 -28.97 16.26
N ALA A 112 -7.75 -29.80 16.16
CA ALA A 112 -6.62 -29.78 17.09
C ALA A 112 -5.85 -28.46 17.05
N ARG A 113 -5.85 -27.77 15.91
CA ARG A 113 -5.13 -26.50 15.70
C ARG A 113 -6.02 -25.28 15.86
N LEU A 114 -7.19 -25.31 15.22
CA LEU A 114 -8.05 -24.14 15.01
C LEU A 114 -9.27 -24.14 15.92
N GLY A 115 -9.52 -25.22 16.66
CA GLY A 115 -10.78 -25.42 17.40
C GLY A 115 -11.89 -25.93 16.49
N ASN A 116 -13.08 -26.15 17.05
CA ASN A 116 -14.20 -26.76 16.32
C ASN A 116 -14.64 -25.88 15.14
N GLN A 117 -14.37 -26.34 13.92
CA GLN A 117 -14.68 -25.59 12.70
C GLN A 117 -16.19 -25.50 12.43
N ASP A 118 -17.00 -26.44 12.95
CA ASP A 118 -18.46 -26.43 12.74
C ASP A 118 -19.17 -25.30 13.50
N LEU A 119 -18.46 -24.64 14.43
CA LEU A 119 -18.97 -23.50 15.21
C LEU A 119 -18.61 -22.14 14.59
N LEU A 120 -17.98 -22.13 13.41
CA LEU A 120 -17.67 -20.89 12.71
C LEU A 120 -18.97 -20.22 12.22
N PRO A 121 -19.03 -18.88 12.20
CA PRO A 121 -20.11 -18.15 11.54
C PRO A 121 -20.26 -18.57 10.07
N SER A 122 -21.49 -18.52 9.55
CA SER A 122 -21.79 -18.89 8.15
C SER A 122 -20.91 -18.14 7.15
N GLU A 123 -20.67 -16.85 7.38
CA GLU A 123 -19.79 -16.02 6.53
C GLU A 123 -18.36 -16.55 6.37
N LEU A 124 -17.83 -17.27 7.37
CA LEU A 124 -16.50 -17.89 7.31
C LEU A 124 -16.54 -19.33 6.79
N LEU A 125 -17.66 -20.03 6.99
CA LEU A 125 -17.86 -21.39 6.48
C LEU A 125 -18.13 -21.43 4.98
N GLU A 126 -18.90 -20.45 4.50
CA GLU A 126 -19.32 -20.29 3.10
C GLU A 126 -18.41 -19.30 2.35
N ASN A 127 -17.29 -18.89 2.95
CA ASN A 127 -16.30 -18.04 2.29
C ASN A 127 -15.75 -18.77 1.05
N PRO A 128 -15.84 -18.20 -0.17
CA PRO A 128 -15.34 -18.86 -1.37
C PRO A 128 -13.85 -19.20 -1.30
N GLY A 129 -13.03 -18.42 -0.60
CA GLY A 129 -11.61 -18.72 -0.39
C GLY A 129 -11.32 -19.85 0.62
N ARG A 130 -12.31 -20.66 0.98
CA ARG A 130 -12.18 -21.82 1.87
C ARG A 130 -12.04 -23.09 1.05
N ASN A 131 -10.81 -23.59 0.93
CA ASN A 131 -10.45 -24.64 -0.02
C ASN A 131 -9.81 -25.82 0.74
N SER A 132 -10.19 -27.06 0.46
CA SER A 132 -9.72 -28.26 1.20
C SER A 132 -9.13 -29.32 0.27
N TYR A 133 -7.83 -29.59 0.39
CA TYR A 133 -7.14 -30.56 -0.48
C TYR A 133 -6.81 -31.89 0.20
N TYR A 134 -7.25 -32.09 1.46
CA TYR A 134 -7.06 -33.32 2.24
C TYR A 134 -5.58 -33.74 2.36
N MET A 135 -4.68 -32.76 2.28
CA MET A 135 -3.21 -32.94 2.24
C MET A 135 -2.72 -33.80 1.06
N LEU A 136 -3.55 -34.09 0.06
CA LEU A 136 -3.18 -34.96 -1.05
C LEU A 136 -2.03 -34.38 -1.89
N PRO A 137 -2.04 -33.10 -2.31
CA PRO A 137 -0.92 -32.52 -3.04
C PRO A 137 0.38 -32.56 -2.22
N LEU A 138 0.29 -32.26 -0.91
CA LEU A 138 1.44 -32.33 0.00
C LEU A 138 2.03 -33.74 0.07
N LEU A 139 1.20 -34.76 0.30
CA LEU A 139 1.64 -36.15 0.43
C LEU A 139 2.26 -36.67 -0.87
N ILE A 140 1.70 -36.32 -2.02
CA ILE A 140 2.25 -36.68 -3.34
C ILE A 140 3.61 -36.01 -3.55
N GLY A 141 3.75 -34.72 -3.20
CA GLY A 141 5.04 -34.03 -3.28
C GLY A 141 6.12 -34.66 -2.37
N LEU A 142 5.76 -35.04 -1.14
CA LEU A 142 6.66 -35.78 -0.25
C LEU A 142 7.05 -37.15 -0.81
N ALA A 143 6.12 -37.86 -1.46
CA ALA A 143 6.40 -39.11 -2.15
C ALA A 143 7.37 -38.91 -3.34
N GLY A 144 7.22 -37.81 -4.08
CA GLY A 144 8.13 -37.42 -5.14
C GLY A 144 9.55 -37.09 -4.64
N ILE A 145 9.67 -36.37 -3.52
CA ILE A 145 10.95 -36.16 -2.84
C ILE A 145 11.60 -37.50 -2.49
N LEU A 146 10.84 -38.42 -1.89
CA LEU A 146 11.35 -39.74 -1.51
C LEU A 146 11.81 -40.56 -2.72
N TRP A 147 11.07 -40.49 -3.83
CA TRP A 147 11.45 -41.13 -5.08
C TRP A 147 12.74 -40.52 -5.64
N GLN A 148 12.81 -39.20 -5.73
CA GLN A 148 13.99 -38.50 -6.24
C GLN A 148 15.22 -38.77 -5.37
N TYR A 149 15.08 -38.80 -4.04
CA TYR A 149 16.16 -39.16 -3.13
C TYR A 149 16.75 -40.55 -3.41
N ARG A 150 15.91 -41.51 -3.81
CA ARG A 150 16.32 -42.89 -4.12
C ARG A 150 16.97 -43.02 -5.50
N LYS A 151 16.59 -42.17 -6.46
CA LYS A 151 16.99 -42.30 -7.87
C LYS A 151 18.04 -41.28 -8.31
N ASP A 152 17.96 -40.05 -7.83
CA ASP A 152 18.79 -38.93 -8.24
C ASP A 152 19.01 -37.91 -7.10
N ARG A 153 20.09 -38.11 -6.33
CA ARG A 153 20.46 -37.23 -5.23
C ARG A 153 20.97 -35.86 -5.70
N ASN A 154 21.56 -35.80 -6.90
CA ASN A 154 22.13 -34.56 -7.43
C ASN A 154 20.99 -33.65 -7.91
N GLY A 155 20.03 -34.18 -8.66
CA GLY A 155 18.82 -33.45 -9.02
C GLY A 155 17.99 -33.07 -7.79
N LEU A 156 17.91 -33.93 -6.76
CA LEU A 156 17.24 -33.55 -5.50
C LEU A 156 17.89 -32.31 -4.87
N SER A 157 19.23 -32.27 -4.85
CA SER A 157 19.98 -31.14 -4.31
C SER A 157 19.72 -29.85 -5.09
N LEU A 158 19.60 -29.95 -6.42
CA LEU A 158 19.28 -28.82 -7.29
C LEU A 158 17.86 -28.28 -7.03
N VAL A 159 16.85 -29.15 -7.02
CA VAL A 159 15.45 -28.74 -6.77
C VAL A 159 15.30 -28.22 -5.33
N PHE A 160 15.98 -28.85 -4.36
CA PHE A 160 15.99 -28.38 -2.98
C PHE A 160 16.64 -27.00 -2.85
N LEU A 161 17.76 -26.75 -3.53
CA LEU A 161 18.40 -25.44 -3.51
C LEU A 161 17.46 -24.38 -4.12
N PHE A 162 16.78 -24.70 -5.22
CA PHE A 162 15.76 -23.82 -5.79
C PHE A 162 14.63 -23.55 -4.79
N PHE A 163 14.07 -24.58 -4.15
CA PHE A 163 13.05 -24.47 -3.11
C PHE A 163 13.52 -23.60 -1.92
N PHE A 164 14.75 -23.81 -1.45
CA PHE A 164 15.31 -23.08 -0.32
C PHE A 164 15.57 -21.61 -0.67
N MET A 165 16.23 -21.34 -1.80
CA MET A 165 16.61 -20.00 -2.23
C MET A 165 15.41 -19.12 -2.55
N THR A 166 14.34 -19.71 -3.10
CA THR A 166 13.10 -18.98 -3.47
C THR A 166 11.99 -19.07 -2.41
N GLY A 167 12.31 -19.61 -1.23
CA GLY A 167 11.40 -19.68 -0.10
C GLY A 167 12.05 -19.16 1.17
N LEU A 168 12.70 -20.07 1.91
CA LEU A 168 13.27 -19.77 3.23
C LEU A 168 14.39 -18.70 3.19
N ALA A 169 15.23 -18.68 2.16
CA ALA A 169 16.32 -17.69 2.06
C ALA A 169 15.81 -16.25 1.89
N ILE A 170 14.69 -16.07 1.17
CA ILE A 170 14.05 -14.75 1.00
C ILE A 170 13.60 -14.20 2.35
N ILE A 171 13.10 -15.06 3.25
CA ILE A 171 12.70 -14.67 4.61
C ILE A 171 13.91 -14.18 5.40
N LEU A 172 15.06 -14.85 5.27
CA LEU A 172 16.30 -14.42 5.90
C LEU A 172 16.70 -13.02 5.42
N TYR A 173 16.61 -12.77 4.12
CA TYR A 173 16.96 -11.49 3.51
C TYR A 173 15.98 -10.36 3.88
N LEU A 174 14.67 -10.57 3.69
CA LEU A 174 13.65 -9.53 3.87
C LEU A 174 13.43 -9.15 5.34
N ASN A 175 13.74 -10.06 6.27
CA ASN A 175 13.50 -9.89 7.71
C ASN A 175 12.13 -9.24 8.03
N GLN A 176 11.05 -9.82 7.49
CA GLN A 176 9.71 -9.25 7.55
C GLN A 176 9.28 -8.98 9.00
N SER A 177 8.77 -7.77 9.24
CA SER A 177 8.17 -7.35 10.52
C SER A 177 6.79 -8.00 10.73
N PRO A 178 6.27 -8.05 11.97
CA PRO A 178 4.88 -8.39 12.23
C PRO A 178 3.90 -7.46 11.48
N ASN A 179 2.63 -7.83 11.44
CA ASN A 179 1.54 -7.02 10.88
C ASN A 179 1.80 -6.51 9.46
N GLN A 180 2.30 -7.39 8.58
CA GLN A 180 2.45 -7.04 7.17
C GLN A 180 1.10 -6.54 6.61
N PRO A 181 1.07 -5.50 5.77
CA PRO A 181 -0.19 -4.89 5.32
C PRO A 181 -1.02 -5.81 4.41
N ARG A 182 -0.35 -6.81 3.84
CA ARG A 182 -0.93 -7.86 3.03
C ARG A 182 -0.04 -9.09 3.05
N GLU A 183 -0.64 -10.15 2.58
CA GLU A 183 0.00 -11.42 2.32
C GLU A 183 1.07 -11.30 1.20
N ARG A 184 2.19 -12.06 1.29
CA ARG A 184 3.37 -11.96 0.39
C ARG A 184 3.64 -13.26 -0.39
N ASP A 185 2.57 -13.91 -0.83
CA ASP A 185 2.56 -15.08 -1.72
C ASP A 185 3.53 -14.97 -2.92
N TYR A 186 3.57 -13.81 -3.59
CA TYR A 186 4.44 -13.54 -4.73
C TYR A 186 5.93 -13.69 -4.43
N ALA A 187 6.35 -13.49 -3.17
CA ALA A 187 7.74 -13.66 -2.76
C ALA A 187 8.14 -15.15 -2.65
N TYR A 188 7.17 -16.06 -2.57
CA TYR A 188 7.40 -17.49 -2.33
C TYR A 188 6.99 -18.39 -3.51
N ALA A 189 6.41 -17.83 -4.57
CA ALA A 189 5.92 -18.59 -5.73
C ALA A 189 6.98 -19.54 -6.32
N GLY A 190 8.26 -19.13 -6.32
CA GLY A 190 9.37 -19.97 -6.79
C GLY A 190 9.50 -21.28 -6.01
N SER A 191 9.33 -21.26 -4.68
CA SER A 191 9.45 -22.49 -3.88
C SER A 191 8.24 -23.39 -4.07
N PHE A 192 7.07 -22.82 -4.37
CA PHE A 192 5.87 -23.59 -4.69
C PHE A 192 6.02 -24.29 -6.04
N TYR A 193 6.65 -23.64 -7.04
CA TYR A 193 7.03 -24.30 -8.29
C TYR A 193 8.00 -25.45 -8.07
N ALA A 194 9.01 -25.28 -7.22
CA ALA A 194 9.93 -26.36 -6.86
C ALA A 194 9.18 -27.56 -6.25
N PHE A 195 8.21 -27.30 -5.37
CA PHE A 195 7.40 -28.36 -4.77
C PHE A 195 6.45 -29.03 -5.78
N ALA A 196 5.89 -28.28 -6.73
CA ALA A 196 5.08 -28.83 -7.80
C ALA A 196 5.87 -29.80 -8.71
N MET A 197 7.17 -29.56 -8.92
CA MET A 197 8.03 -30.53 -9.61
C MET A 197 8.07 -31.87 -8.87
N TRP A 198 8.16 -31.85 -7.53
CA TRP A 198 8.10 -33.06 -6.72
C TRP A 198 6.72 -33.71 -6.76
N ILE A 199 5.63 -32.96 -6.80
CA ILE A 199 4.29 -33.53 -7.03
C ILE A 199 4.27 -34.32 -8.35
N GLY A 200 4.84 -33.77 -9.42
CA GLY A 200 5.01 -34.48 -10.69
C GLY A 200 5.84 -35.76 -10.57
N MET A 201 6.96 -35.71 -9.83
CA MET A 201 7.77 -36.91 -9.53
C MET A 201 7.02 -37.94 -8.66
N GLY A 202 6.00 -37.52 -7.91
CA GLY A 202 5.11 -38.41 -7.16
C GLY A 202 4.39 -39.43 -8.05
N VAL A 203 4.18 -39.13 -9.35
CA VAL A 203 3.67 -40.08 -10.35
C VAL A 203 4.61 -41.29 -10.46
N MET A 204 5.92 -41.05 -10.49
CA MET A 204 6.91 -42.13 -10.62
C MET A 204 6.95 -43.00 -9.38
N PHE A 205 6.81 -42.41 -8.19
CA PHE A 205 6.70 -43.17 -6.94
C PHE A 205 5.48 -44.10 -6.95
N LEU A 206 4.31 -43.56 -7.31
CA LEU A 206 3.07 -44.32 -7.34
C LEU A 206 3.10 -45.40 -8.43
N TYR A 207 3.65 -45.08 -9.60
CA TYR A 207 3.89 -46.05 -10.67
C TYR A 207 4.72 -47.24 -10.19
N GLU A 208 5.86 -47.01 -9.51
CA GLU A 208 6.70 -48.10 -9.00
C GLU A 208 5.99 -48.97 -7.96
N LEU A 209 5.08 -48.40 -7.16
CA LEU A 209 4.28 -49.15 -6.20
C LEU A 209 3.23 -50.01 -6.91
N LEU A 210 2.49 -49.42 -7.85
CA LEU A 210 1.45 -50.10 -8.61
C LEU A 210 2.03 -51.18 -9.53
N ASN A 211 3.17 -50.95 -10.16
CA ASN A 211 3.82 -51.91 -11.05
C ASN A 211 4.26 -53.21 -10.33
N LYS A 212 4.22 -53.26 -8.99
CA LYS A 212 4.40 -54.51 -8.22
C LYS A 212 3.18 -55.42 -8.25
N ILE A 213 2.00 -54.87 -8.48
CA ILE A 213 0.71 -55.57 -8.39
C ILE A 213 -0.08 -55.58 -9.71
N MET A 214 0.33 -54.78 -10.70
CA MET A 214 -0.31 -54.69 -12.02
C MET A 214 0.75 -54.52 -13.14
N LYS A 215 0.35 -54.77 -14.39
CA LYS A 215 1.23 -54.60 -15.57
C LYS A 215 1.64 -53.14 -15.75
N SER A 216 2.79 -52.91 -16.39
CA SER A 216 3.42 -51.58 -16.44
C SER A 216 2.60 -50.50 -17.14
N ALA A 217 1.99 -50.78 -18.29
CA ALA A 217 1.19 -49.75 -18.98
C ALA A 217 -0.06 -49.34 -18.16
N PRO A 218 -0.89 -50.28 -17.65
CA PRO A 218 -1.96 -49.93 -16.72
C PRO A 218 -1.46 -49.22 -15.45
N ALA A 219 -0.32 -49.63 -14.87
CA ALA A 219 0.24 -49.00 -13.67
C ALA A 219 0.58 -47.52 -13.91
N ALA A 220 1.20 -47.22 -15.05
CA ALA A 220 1.60 -45.87 -15.42
C ALA A 220 0.38 -44.97 -15.65
N ILE A 221 -0.63 -45.47 -16.37
CA ILE A 221 -1.89 -44.74 -16.61
C ILE A 221 -2.61 -44.46 -15.30
N THR A 222 -2.77 -45.46 -14.44
CA THR A 222 -3.44 -45.30 -13.14
C THR A 222 -2.69 -44.33 -12.23
N ALA A 223 -1.35 -44.41 -12.17
CA ALA A 223 -0.55 -43.49 -11.37
C ALA A 223 -0.70 -42.04 -11.83
N LEU A 224 -0.64 -41.81 -13.15
CA LEU A 224 -0.82 -40.49 -13.74
C LEU A 224 -2.21 -39.93 -13.43
N LEU A 225 -3.27 -40.69 -13.72
CA LEU A 225 -4.65 -40.26 -13.49
C LEU A 225 -4.92 -39.97 -12.00
N ALA A 226 -4.41 -40.82 -11.10
CA ALA A 226 -4.59 -40.64 -9.66
C ALA A 226 -3.91 -39.36 -9.16
N VAL A 227 -2.66 -39.09 -9.57
CA VAL A 227 -1.94 -37.88 -9.17
C VAL A 227 -2.56 -36.63 -9.81
N THR A 228 -2.97 -36.70 -11.08
CA THR A 228 -3.65 -35.57 -11.75
C THR A 228 -4.98 -35.25 -11.07
N ALA A 229 -5.76 -36.27 -10.69
CA ALA A 229 -7.02 -36.09 -9.96
C ALA A 229 -6.79 -35.48 -8.56
N ALA A 230 -5.85 -36.03 -7.79
CA ALA A 230 -5.60 -35.65 -6.41
C ALA A 230 -4.79 -34.35 -6.22
N GLY A 231 -4.14 -33.87 -7.28
CA GLY A 231 -3.42 -32.59 -7.31
C GLY A 231 -4.14 -31.57 -8.19
N PRO A 232 -3.74 -31.42 -9.47
CA PRO A 232 -4.27 -30.38 -10.36
C PRO A 232 -5.79 -30.27 -10.44
N VAL A 233 -6.52 -31.39 -10.58
CA VAL A 233 -7.98 -31.35 -10.75
C VAL A 233 -8.68 -30.95 -9.45
N LEU A 234 -8.27 -31.53 -8.32
CA LEU A 234 -8.81 -31.16 -7.01
C LEU A 234 -8.55 -29.68 -6.70
N MET A 235 -7.33 -29.20 -6.95
CA MET A 235 -6.99 -27.79 -6.76
C MET A 235 -7.80 -26.90 -7.72
N ALA A 236 -7.98 -27.28 -8.98
CA ALA A 236 -8.81 -26.50 -9.89
C ALA A 236 -10.27 -26.44 -9.45
N ALA A 237 -10.85 -27.56 -8.99
CA ALA A 237 -12.23 -27.64 -8.54
C ALA A 237 -12.49 -26.81 -7.27
N GLU A 238 -11.56 -26.85 -6.31
CA GLU A 238 -11.67 -26.15 -5.02
C GLU A 238 -11.29 -24.67 -5.10
N ASN A 239 -10.71 -24.18 -6.20
CA ASN A 239 -10.30 -22.77 -6.32
C ASN A 239 -10.92 -22.05 -7.52
N TRP A 240 -11.92 -22.64 -8.19
CA TRP A 240 -12.43 -22.04 -9.42
C TRP A 240 -13.24 -20.77 -9.12
N ASP A 241 -14.08 -20.81 -8.10
CA ASP A 241 -14.98 -19.74 -7.69
C ASP A 241 -14.24 -18.58 -7.01
N ASP A 242 -13.23 -18.85 -6.18
CA ASP A 242 -12.44 -17.79 -5.52
C ASP A 242 -11.41 -17.11 -6.45
N HIS A 243 -11.02 -17.77 -7.54
CA HIS A 243 -10.17 -17.19 -8.58
C HIS A 243 -10.94 -16.59 -9.76
N ASP A 244 -12.25 -16.83 -9.85
CA ASP A 244 -13.07 -16.16 -10.85
C ASP A 244 -13.18 -14.66 -10.53
N ARG A 245 -12.77 -13.85 -11.50
CA ARG A 245 -12.84 -12.38 -11.45
C ARG A 245 -13.84 -11.83 -12.46
N SER A 246 -14.63 -12.70 -13.09
CA SER A 246 -15.70 -12.31 -14.01
C SER A 246 -16.65 -11.32 -13.33
N GLY A 247 -16.96 -10.23 -14.02
CA GLY A 247 -17.81 -9.17 -13.47
C GLY A 247 -17.19 -8.29 -12.38
N ARG A 248 -15.97 -8.59 -11.88
CA ARG A 248 -15.30 -7.80 -10.85
C ARG A 248 -14.57 -6.59 -11.45
N TYR A 249 -15.28 -5.45 -11.55
CA TYR A 249 -14.74 -4.22 -12.15
C TYR A 249 -14.32 -3.14 -11.14
N THR A 250 -14.23 -3.51 -9.86
CA THR A 250 -13.93 -2.61 -8.75
C THR A 250 -12.75 -1.67 -9.01
N ALA A 251 -11.59 -2.21 -9.40
CA ALA A 251 -10.39 -1.39 -9.63
C ALA A 251 -10.57 -0.39 -10.79
N ARG A 252 -11.20 -0.84 -11.89
CA ARG A 252 -11.47 0.00 -13.07
C ARG A 252 -12.39 1.16 -12.70
N ASP A 253 -13.54 0.85 -12.10
CA ASP A 253 -14.58 1.84 -11.85
C ASP A 253 -14.17 2.83 -10.75
N ILE A 254 -13.47 2.37 -9.71
CA ILE A 254 -12.89 3.26 -8.70
C ILE A 254 -11.81 4.17 -9.31
N GLY A 255 -10.98 3.62 -10.20
CA GLY A 255 -10.00 4.40 -10.97
C GLY A 255 -10.66 5.57 -11.70
N ALA A 256 -11.77 5.29 -12.40
CA ALA A 256 -12.58 6.31 -13.05
C ALA A 256 -13.19 7.31 -12.04
N ASN A 257 -13.74 6.86 -10.92
CA ASN A 257 -14.39 7.72 -9.92
C ASN A 257 -13.46 8.79 -9.32
N TYR A 258 -12.18 8.46 -9.10
CA TYR A 258 -11.20 9.47 -8.68
C TYR A 258 -11.05 10.58 -9.71
N LEU A 259 -10.98 10.25 -11.00
CA LEU A 259 -10.88 11.23 -12.07
C LEU A 259 -12.19 12.01 -12.23
N GLU A 260 -13.34 11.34 -12.14
CA GLU A 260 -14.66 11.98 -12.20
C GLU A 260 -14.95 12.92 -11.02
N SER A 261 -14.23 12.76 -9.90
CA SER A 261 -14.25 13.72 -8.80
C SER A 261 -13.63 15.07 -9.19
N CYS A 262 -12.74 15.10 -10.18
CA CYS A 262 -11.94 16.26 -10.51
C CYS A 262 -12.63 17.18 -11.52
N ALA A 263 -12.49 18.50 -11.33
CA ALA A 263 -12.86 19.49 -12.35
C ALA A 263 -12.02 19.32 -13.65
N PRO A 264 -12.49 19.86 -14.80
CA PRO A 264 -11.77 19.76 -16.07
C PRO A 264 -10.34 20.34 -16.02
N GLY A 265 -9.38 19.65 -16.65
CA GLY A 265 -7.98 20.07 -16.75
C GLY A 265 -7.18 20.03 -15.45
N ALA A 266 -7.74 19.40 -14.41
CA ALA A 266 -7.16 19.36 -13.07
C ALA A 266 -5.83 18.59 -13.02
N VAL A 267 -5.12 18.76 -11.89
CA VAL A 267 -4.05 17.86 -11.45
C VAL A 267 -4.56 17.12 -10.21
N ILE A 268 -4.42 15.80 -10.17
CA ILE A 268 -4.69 15.00 -8.99
C ILE A 268 -3.40 14.33 -8.50
N PHE A 269 -3.08 14.57 -7.23
CA PHE A 269 -1.98 13.92 -6.54
C PHE A 269 -2.43 12.62 -5.89
N THR A 270 -1.69 11.54 -6.16
CA THR A 270 -1.85 10.20 -5.59
C THR A 270 -0.57 9.81 -4.86
N TYR A 271 -0.57 8.76 -4.02
CA TYR A 271 0.64 8.42 -3.25
C TYR A 271 1.14 6.97 -3.46
N GLY A 272 0.28 6.04 -3.85
CA GLY A 272 0.63 4.62 -3.89
C GLY A 272 0.16 3.88 -5.15
N ASP A 273 0.48 2.59 -5.18
CA ASP A 273 0.14 1.72 -6.31
C ASP A 273 -1.38 1.57 -6.48
N ASN A 274 -2.11 1.51 -5.36
CA ASN A 274 -3.56 1.23 -5.33
C ASN A 274 -4.43 2.40 -5.82
N ASP A 275 -3.92 3.64 -5.83
CA ASP A 275 -4.60 4.79 -6.42
C ASP A 275 -3.95 5.24 -7.73
N SER A 276 -2.64 5.10 -7.92
CA SER A 276 -2.00 5.48 -9.20
C SER A 276 -2.25 4.52 -10.34
N PHE A 277 -2.07 3.21 -10.14
CA PHE A 277 -2.12 2.26 -11.26
C PHE A 277 -3.51 2.11 -11.88
N PRO A 278 -4.62 2.08 -11.11
CA PRO A 278 -5.95 2.09 -11.70
C PRO A 278 -6.24 3.37 -12.49
N LEU A 279 -5.74 4.51 -12.02
CA LEU A 279 -5.92 5.80 -12.68
C LEU A 279 -5.13 5.88 -14.00
N TRP A 280 -3.89 5.37 -14.02
CA TRP A 280 -3.14 5.28 -15.28
C TRP A 280 -3.77 4.28 -16.24
N TYR A 281 -4.22 3.12 -15.76
CA TYR A 281 -4.93 2.15 -16.60
C TYR A 281 -6.18 2.76 -17.26
N ILE A 282 -7.02 3.45 -16.49
CA ILE A 282 -8.26 4.01 -17.04
C ILE A 282 -8.00 5.14 -18.04
N GLN A 283 -6.87 5.86 -17.93
CA GLN A 283 -6.47 6.87 -18.91
C GLN A 283 -5.80 6.24 -20.15
N ASP A 284 -4.82 5.37 -19.94
CA ASP A 284 -3.98 4.80 -21.01
C ASP A 284 -4.75 3.81 -21.90
N VAL A 285 -5.72 3.10 -21.33
CA VAL A 285 -6.44 2.00 -22.02
C VAL A 285 -7.90 2.34 -22.30
N GLU A 286 -8.60 2.92 -21.33
CA GLU A 286 -10.05 3.18 -21.41
C GLU A 286 -10.35 4.64 -21.79
N GLU A 287 -9.33 5.48 -21.94
CA GLU A 287 -9.39 6.89 -22.37
C GLU A 287 -10.36 7.76 -21.54
N VAL A 288 -10.54 7.45 -20.25
CA VAL A 288 -11.42 8.20 -19.34
C VAL A 288 -10.67 9.41 -18.76
N ARG A 289 -11.27 10.60 -18.88
CA ARG A 289 -10.78 11.85 -18.25
C ARG A 289 -9.28 12.09 -18.52
N THR A 290 -8.90 11.95 -19.79
CA THR A 290 -7.52 12.18 -20.26
C THR A 290 -7.09 13.66 -20.19
N ASP A 291 -8.02 14.55 -19.84
CA ASP A 291 -7.79 15.96 -19.49
C ASP A 291 -7.14 16.14 -18.11
N VAL A 292 -7.32 15.18 -17.18
CA VAL A 292 -6.80 15.26 -15.81
C VAL A 292 -5.36 14.75 -15.75
N ARG A 293 -4.47 15.49 -15.09
CA ARG A 293 -3.09 15.05 -14.84
C ARG A 293 -3.01 14.22 -13.56
N VAL A 294 -2.65 12.95 -13.67
CA VAL A 294 -2.37 12.08 -12.52
C VAL A 294 -0.88 12.16 -12.15
N ALA A 295 -0.58 12.60 -10.93
CA ALA A 295 0.79 12.76 -10.44
C ALA A 295 0.99 11.97 -9.13
N ASN A 296 1.81 10.91 -9.18
CA ASN A 296 2.17 10.14 -8.00
C ASN A 296 3.27 10.86 -7.20
N LEU A 297 2.96 11.24 -5.95
CA LEU A 297 3.84 11.95 -5.03
C LEU A 297 5.12 11.17 -4.67
N SER A 298 5.03 9.84 -4.53
CA SER A 298 6.20 8.98 -4.27
C SER A 298 7.18 9.01 -5.44
N TYR A 299 6.70 9.20 -6.68
CA TYR A 299 7.56 9.39 -7.85
C TYR A 299 7.94 10.85 -8.09
N LEU A 300 7.14 11.81 -7.63
CA LEU A 300 7.42 13.25 -7.72
C LEU A 300 8.64 13.68 -6.89
N GLN A 301 9.26 12.78 -6.13
CA GLN A 301 10.58 12.97 -5.53
C GLN A 301 11.74 12.75 -6.52
N ALA A 302 11.49 12.03 -7.62
CA ALA A 302 12.47 11.74 -8.63
C ALA A 302 12.44 12.80 -9.74
N GLY A 303 13.62 13.32 -10.09
CA GLY A 303 13.72 14.41 -11.07
C GLY A 303 13.20 14.04 -12.46
N TRP A 304 13.37 12.78 -12.87
CA TRP A 304 12.88 12.27 -14.15
C TRP A 304 11.35 12.27 -14.22
N TYR A 305 10.66 12.05 -13.10
CA TYR A 305 9.20 12.03 -13.07
C TYR A 305 8.63 13.44 -13.12
N ILE A 306 9.27 14.40 -12.43
CA ILE A 306 8.93 15.82 -12.57
C ILE A 306 9.08 16.28 -14.03
N GLU A 307 10.13 15.82 -14.72
CA GLU A 307 10.30 16.08 -16.15
C GLU A 307 9.14 15.50 -16.98
N MET A 308 8.70 14.28 -16.71
CA MET A 308 7.51 13.72 -17.38
C MET A 308 6.26 14.57 -17.14
N MET A 309 6.12 15.19 -15.97
CA MET A 309 5.01 16.09 -15.67
C MET A 309 5.07 17.42 -16.45
N ARG A 310 6.26 17.82 -16.94
CA ARG A 310 6.45 18.99 -17.83
C ARG A 310 6.13 18.69 -19.29
N GLN A 311 5.75 17.46 -19.61
CA GLN A 311 5.37 17.06 -20.95
C GLN A 311 3.85 16.96 -21.05
N LYS A 312 3.31 17.28 -22.23
CA LYS A 312 1.89 17.06 -22.52
C LYS A 312 1.61 15.56 -22.45
N ALA A 313 0.54 15.17 -21.77
CA ALA A 313 0.10 13.79 -21.69
C ALA A 313 -1.38 13.78 -22.05
N PHE A 314 -1.73 13.10 -23.13
CA PHE A 314 -3.07 13.12 -23.71
C PHE A 314 -3.60 14.55 -23.91
N GLU A 315 -4.77 14.86 -23.36
CA GLU A 315 -5.38 16.19 -23.39
C GLU A 315 -4.89 17.10 -22.26
N SER A 316 -4.27 16.54 -21.20
CA SER A 316 -3.69 17.34 -20.12
C SER A 316 -2.48 18.14 -20.60
N GLU A 317 -2.58 19.46 -20.48
CA GLU A 317 -1.45 20.37 -20.66
C GLU A 317 -0.31 20.10 -19.65
N PRO A 318 0.95 20.40 -20.02
CA PRO A 318 2.12 20.34 -19.14
C PRO A 318 1.90 21.01 -17.77
N LEU A 319 2.55 20.52 -16.72
CA LEU A 319 2.61 21.26 -15.46
C LEU A 319 3.45 22.53 -15.64
N PRO A 320 2.91 23.73 -15.32
CA PRO A 320 3.61 24.99 -15.54
C PRO A 320 4.64 25.26 -14.43
N LEU A 321 5.71 24.49 -14.33
CA LEU A 321 6.71 24.67 -13.27
C LEU A 321 7.74 25.74 -13.67
N SER A 322 8.00 26.71 -12.80
CA SER A 322 8.86 27.89 -13.05
C SER A 322 10.35 27.63 -12.89
N LEU A 323 10.76 26.70 -12.02
CA LEU A 323 12.16 26.33 -11.90
C LEU A 323 12.60 25.51 -13.13
N ASP A 324 13.86 25.62 -13.52
CA ASP A 324 14.42 24.82 -14.61
C ASP A 324 14.56 23.34 -14.24
N GLN A 325 14.60 22.46 -15.24
CA GLN A 325 14.70 21.00 -15.04
C GLN A 325 15.94 20.60 -14.21
N ASP A 326 17.06 21.32 -14.38
CA ASP A 326 18.30 21.07 -13.67
C ASP A 326 18.15 21.22 -12.15
N LYS A 327 17.22 22.04 -11.68
CA LYS A 327 16.93 22.24 -10.24
C LYS A 327 16.30 21.03 -9.58
N TYR A 328 15.65 20.17 -10.35
CA TYR A 328 14.96 18.97 -9.87
C TYR A 328 15.77 17.68 -10.03
N ARG A 329 17.01 17.76 -10.52
CA ARG A 329 17.88 16.59 -10.76
C ARG A 329 18.02 15.69 -9.54
N GLU A 330 18.35 14.44 -9.82
CA GLU A 330 18.56 13.43 -8.79
C GLU A 330 19.60 13.91 -7.77
N GLY A 331 19.19 13.89 -6.49
CA GLY A 331 20.01 14.29 -5.36
C GLY A 331 20.08 15.76 -5.00
N LEU A 332 19.49 16.65 -5.81
CA LEU A 332 19.28 18.03 -5.40
C LEU A 332 17.93 18.17 -4.74
N ARG A 333 17.84 19.00 -3.69
CA ARG A 333 16.58 19.38 -3.03
C ARG A 333 15.72 18.17 -2.62
N THR A 334 16.36 17.05 -2.32
CA THR A 334 15.67 15.83 -1.86
C THR A 334 15.01 16.09 -0.52
N GLN A 335 15.71 16.81 0.36
CA GLN A 335 15.23 17.32 1.63
C GLN A 335 15.58 18.82 1.71
N ILE A 336 14.62 19.63 2.13
CA ILE A 336 14.68 21.09 2.23
C ILE A 336 14.24 21.46 3.64
N PRO A 337 15.18 21.77 4.56
CA PRO A 337 14.81 22.17 5.92
C PRO A 337 13.91 23.40 5.92
N VAL A 338 12.89 23.40 6.77
CA VAL A 338 12.02 24.55 7.02
C VAL A 338 12.50 25.23 8.29
N LEU A 339 13.04 26.44 8.16
CA LEU A 339 13.62 27.20 9.26
C LEU A 339 12.83 28.49 9.47
N SER A 340 12.30 28.72 10.67
CA SER A 340 11.62 29.98 11.01
C SER A 340 12.62 31.12 11.25
N ARG A 341 13.33 31.53 10.20
CA ARG A 341 14.26 32.69 10.24
C ARG A 341 13.54 34.00 9.97
N ILE A 342 12.37 33.92 9.35
CA ILE A 342 11.48 35.03 9.03
C ILE A 342 10.10 34.67 9.60
N ASP A 343 9.58 35.53 10.47
CA ASP A 343 8.27 35.32 11.12
C ASP A 343 7.09 35.72 10.23
N ASP A 344 7.33 36.62 9.27
CA ASP A 344 6.32 37.12 8.33
C ASP A 344 6.08 36.13 7.18
N PRO A 345 4.82 36.00 6.69
CA PRO A 345 4.52 35.20 5.51
C PRO A 345 5.25 35.69 4.25
N VAL A 346 5.83 34.76 3.49
CA VAL A 346 6.57 35.05 2.24
C VAL A 346 5.77 34.56 1.04
N ASN A 347 5.73 35.35 -0.04
CA ASN A 347 5.02 34.98 -1.26
C ASN A 347 5.58 33.67 -1.85
N ILE A 348 4.70 32.74 -2.22
CA ILE A 348 5.07 31.41 -2.69
C ILE A 348 6.02 31.45 -3.90
N ARG A 349 5.88 32.44 -4.81
CA ARG A 349 6.76 32.59 -5.96
C ARG A 349 8.18 32.96 -5.55
N GLU A 350 8.32 33.83 -4.57
CA GLU A 350 9.63 34.21 -4.03
C GLU A 350 10.29 33.03 -3.32
N LEU A 351 9.50 32.26 -2.57
CA LEU A 351 9.97 31.09 -1.83
C LEU A 351 10.46 29.97 -2.76
N VAL A 352 9.73 29.68 -3.85
CA VAL A 352 10.13 28.73 -4.89
C VAL A 352 11.41 29.20 -5.59
N ASN A 353 11.49 30.47 -5.98
CA ASN A 353 12.68 31.04 -6.60
C ASN A 353 13.89 30.97 -5.66
N PHE A 354 13.72 31.29 -4.38
CA PHE A 354 14.76 31.19 -3.35
C PHE A 354 15.28 29.75 -3.24
N ALA A 355 14.39 28.76 -3.15
CA ALA A 355 14.78 27.36 -3.12
C ALA A 355 15.50 26.91 -4.40
N GLY A 356 15.28 27.57 -5.54
CA GLY A 356 15.99 27.34 -6.81
C GLY A 356 17.42 27.93 -6.88
N MET A 357 17.83 28.76 -5.92
CA MET A 357 19.15 29.40 -5.93
C MET A 357 20.25 28.45 -5.42
N ASP A 358 21.40 28.42 -6.10
CA ASP A 358 22.53 27.54 -5.75
C ASP A 358 23.73 28.29 -5.14
N ASP A 359 23.70 29.63 -5.11
CA ASP A 359 24.80 30.39 -4.49
C ASP A 359 24.88 30.12 -2.99
N ARG A 360 26.11 29.99 -2.48
CA ARG A 360 26.40 29.65 -1.08
C ARG A 360 25.67 30.52 -0.04
N LYS A 361 25.40 31.79 -0.36
CA LYS A 361 24.68 32.75 0.50
C LYS A 361 23.20 32.42 0.72
N TYR A 362 22.60 31.62 -0.16
CA TYR A 362 21.19 31.21 -0.10
C TYR A 362 21.02 29.78 0.45
N LEU A 363 22.14 29.12 0.78
CA LEU A 363 22.15 27.77 1.35
C LEU A 363 22.41 27.84 2.87
N VAL A 364 22.05 26.77 3.58
CA VAL A 364 22.34 26.61 5.01
C VAL A 364 23.23 25.41 5.26
N ASP A 365 24.25 25.57 6.10
CA ASP A 365 25.08 24.47 6.60
C ASP A 365 24.32 23.73 7.72
N ILE A 366 23.90 22.49 7.44
CA ILE A 366 23.13 21.68 8.40
C ILE A 366 24.02 20.86 9.33
N SER A 367 25.28 20.63 8.99
CA SER A 367 26.20 19.81 9.79
C SER A 367 27.22 20.64 10.56
N GLY A 368 27.39 21.91 10.20
CA GLY A 368 28.48 22.76 10.66
C GLY A 368 29.86 22.32 10.13
N ARG A 369 29.88 21.41 9.14
CA ARG A 369 31.10 20.83 8.55
C ARG A 369 31.22 21.11 7.06
N GLY A 370 30.38 21.99 6.49
CA GLY A 370 30.41 22.27 5.07
C GLY A 370 29.29 21.64 4.25
N ASP A 371 28.30 20.99 4.88
CA ASP A 371 27.18 20.33 4.20
C ASP A 371 26.04 21.33 3.98
N TYR A 372 26.07 22.02 2.83
CA TYR A 372 25.12 23.08 2.55
C TYR A 372 23.98 22.57 1.69
N VAL A 373 22.76 22.93 2.10
CA VAL A 373 21.52 22.53 1.43
C VAL A 373 20.61 23.74 1.22
N ASN A 374 19.72 23.64 0.24
CA ASN A 374 18.61 24.58 0.09
C ASN A 374 17.66 24.45 1.28
N TYR A 375 17.04 25.55 1.69
CA TYR A 375 16.10 25.58 2.82
C TYR A 375 14.97 26.57 2.54
N PHE A 376 13.89 26.48 3.30
CA PHE A 376 12.85 27.50 3.36
C PHE A 376 13.07 28.39 4.59
N PRO A 377 13.16 29.73 4.44
CA PRO A 377 13.44 30.65 5.55
C PRO A 377 12.22 31.01 6.41
N THR A 378 11.05 30.47 6.08
CA THR A 378 9.81 30.57 6.87
C THR A 378 8.96 29.32 6.63
N ASP A 379 8.10 29.00 7.58
CA ASP A 379 7.02 28.02 7.47
C ASP A 379 5.71 28.66 6.96
N LYS A 380 5.62 29.99 6.86
CA LYS A 380 4.41 30.70 6.42
C LYS A 380 4.49 31.13 4.96
N VAL A 381 3.66 30.52 4.14
CA VAL A 381 3.59 30.73 2.69
C VAL A 381 2.36 31.55 2.35
N LEU A 382 2.57 32.71 1.73
CA LEU A 382 1.50 33.56 1.19
C LEU A 382 1.21 33.18 -0.27
N ILE A 383 -0.04 32.83 -0.56
CA ILE A 383 -0.53 32.57 -1.92
C ILE A 383 -1.54 33.66 -2.29
N ASP A 384 -1.22 34.43 -3.32
CA ASP A 384 -2.11 35.48 -3.83
C ASP A 384 -3.41 34.88 -4.38
N VAL A 385 -4.54 35.52 -4.09
CA VAL A 385 -5.86 35.11 -4.58
C VAL A 385 -6.49 36.28 -5.33
N ASP A 386 -6.68 36.12 -6.63
CA ASP A 386 -7.53 37.02 -7.40
C ASP A 386 -8.98 36.56 -7.26
N THR A 387 -9.73 37.29 -6.43
CA THR A 387 -11.13 36.98 -6.12
C THR A 387 -12.01 36.94 -7.36
N SER A 388 -11.70 37.75 -8.39
CA SER A 388 -12.45 37.76 -9.64
C SER A 388 -12.24 36.48 -10.45
N VAL A 389 -11.00 35.96 -10.48
CA VAL A 389 -10.64 34.74 -11.21
C VAL A 389 -11.25 33.50 -10.54
N VAL A 390 -11.09 33.37 -9.22
CA VAL A 390 -11.51 32.16 -8.50
C VAL A 390 -13.03 32.00 -8.42
N LEU A 391 -13.78 33.12 -8.44
CA LEU A 391 -15.24 33.11 -8.56
C LEU A 391 -15.67 32.85 -10.01
N ALA A 392 -15.04 33.50 -11.00
CA ALA A 392 -15.41 33.35 -12.40
C ALA A 392 -15.16 31.94 -12.96
N ASN A 393 -14.07 31.29 -12.56
CA ASN A 393 -13.73 29.93 -13.01
C ASN A 393 -14.36 28.83 -12.14
N GLY A 394 -15.13 29.19 -11.11
CA GLY A 394 -15.83 28.25 -10.23
C GLY A 394 -14.90 27.44 -9.32
N THR A 395 -13.67 27.90 -9.07
CA THR A 395 -12.79 27.36 -8.02
C THR A 395 -13.41 27.60 -6.65
N VAL A 396 -13.90 28.80 -6.40
CA VAL A 396 -14.74 29.11 -5.26
C VAL A 396 -16.18 29.18 -5.75
N LYS A 397 -17.02 28.29 -5.24
CA LYS A 397 -18.45 28.28 -5.57
C LYS A 397 -19.13 29.47 -4.92
N GLU A 398 -20.18 29.99 -5.55
CA GLU A 398 -20.88 31.19 -5.07
C GLU A 398 -21.39 31.06 -3.63
N TYR A 399 -21.86 29.86 -3.25
CA TYR A 399 -22.30 29.56 -1.88
C TYR A 399 -21.16 29.43 -0.85
N PHE A 400 -19.90 29.48 -1.29
CA PHE A 400 -18.73 29.58 -0.42
C PHE A 400 -18.07 30.96 -0.45
N ARG A 401 -18.68 31.96 -1.11
CA ARG A 401 -18.15 33.32 -1.23
C ARG A 401 -17.82 33.95 0.13
N ASP A 402 -18.67 33.74 1.14
CA ASP A 402 -18.47 34.31 2.48
C ASP A 402 -17.29 33.68 3.25
N ARG A 403 -16.73 32.58 2.73
CA ARG A 403 -15.55 31.90 3.28
C ARG A 403 -14.28 32.26 2.52
N LEU A 404 -14.34 33.05 1.46
CA LEU A 404 -13.22 33.35 0.58
C LEU A 404 -12.04 33.99 1.34
N LEU A 405 -10.85 33.45 1.13
CA LEU A 405 -9.59 33.99 1.64
C LEU A 405 -8.85 34.74 0.53
N SER A 406 -8.31 35.91 0.86
CA SER A 406 -7.48 36.71 -0.05
C SER A 406 -6.54 37.62 0.75
N PRO A 407 -5.25 37.27 0.92
CA PRO A 407 -4.57 36.08 0.41
C PRO A 407 -4.86 34.81 1.24
N VAL A 408 -4.37 33.66 0.75
CA VAL A 408 -4.25 32.43 1.56
C VAL A 408 -2.89 32.45 2.28
N ILE A 409 -2.89 32.18 3.58
CA ILE A 409 -1.68 31.93 4.37
C ILE A 409 -1.62 30.45 4.70
N TRP A 410 -0.72 29.73 4.04
CA TRP A 410 -0.46 28.32 4.24
C TRP A 410 0.75 28.12 5.16
N GLU A 411 0.55 27.40 6.26
CA GLU A 411 1.62 27.04 7.18
C GLU A 411 2.12 25.62 6.92
N ILE A 412 3.41 25.48 6.60
CA ILE A 412 4.06 24.18 6.41
C ILE A 412 4.21 23.52 7.79
N THR A 413 3.69 22.31 7.94
CA THR A 413 3.65 21.61 9.24
C THR A 413 4.91 20.81 9.55
N GLY A 414 5.68 20.43 8.53
CA GLY A 414 6.90 19.63 8.67
C GLY A 414 8.13 20.48 8.99
N THR A 415 9.10 19.90 9.70
CA THR A 415 10.45 20.49 9.87
C THR A 415 11.27 20.47 8.57
N ASP A 416 10.84 19.65 7.62
CA ASP A 416 11.46 19.45 6.34
C ASP A 416 10.37 19.34 5.27
N ALA A 417 10.60 20.02 4.16
CA ALA A 417 9.92 19.78 2.90
C ALA A 417 10.79 18.90 2.01
N PHE A 418 10.18 18.24 1.03
CA PHE A 418 10.86 17.38 0.08
C PHE A 418 10.70 17.91 -1.35
N LYS A 419 11.39 17.29 -2.31
CA LYS A 419 11.36 17.73 -3.71
C LYS A 419 9.94 17.77 -4.29
N ASN A 420 9.10 16.80 -3.93
CA ASN A 420 7.69 16.77 -4.35
C ASN A 420 6.93 17.99 -3.81
N ASP A 421 7.21 18.42 -2.57
CA ASP A 421 6.57 19.61 -1.98
C ASP A 421 6.99 20.88 -2.72
N LEU A 422 8.28 21.00 -3.06
CA LEU A 422 8.76 22.11 -3.90
C LEU A 422 8.07 22.14 -5.27
N ALA A 423 7.87 20.98 -5.90
CA ALA A 423 7.16 20.90 -7.17
C ALA A 423 5.68 21.30 -7.05
N ILE A 424 5.01 20.93 -5.95
CA ILE A 424 3.63 21.36 -5.66
C ILE A 424 3.59 22.87 -5.42
N MET A 425 4.52 23.41 -4.65
CA MET A 425 4.63 24.85 -4.40
C MET A 425 4.84 25.63 -5.69
N ASP A 426 5.73 25.14 -6.57
CA ASP A 426 5.98 25.73 -7.88
C ASP A 426 4.72 25.71 -8.76
N LEU A 427 4.00 24.58 -8.81
CA LEU A 427 2.70 24.48 -9.50
C LEU A 427 1.67 25.48 -8.96
N LEU A 428 1.55 25.63 -7.64
CA LEU A 428 0.63 26.59 -7.03
C LEU A 428 1.05 28.05 -7.33
N ALA A 429 2.35 28.35 -7.33
CA ALA A 429 2.90 29.67 -7.61
C ALA A 429 2.65 30.17 -9.05
N THR A 430 2.57 29.25 -10.00
CA THR A 430 2.44 29.56 -11.44
C THR A 430 1.02 29.40 -11.96
N SER A 431 0.24 28.45 -11.43
CA SER A 431 -1.12 28.19 -11.88
C SER A 431 -2.10 29.32 -11.56
N LYS A 432 -1.84 30.16 -10.53
CA LYS A 432 -2.69 31.30 -10.15
C LYS A 432 -4.18 30.93 -10.05
N TRP A 433 -4.48 29.75 -9.50
CA TRP A 433 -5.83 29.20 -9.37
C TRP A 433 -6.58 28.94 -10.69
N SER A 434 -5.92 29.00 -11.85
CA SER A 434 -6.54 28.70 -13.15
C SER A 434 -6.60 27.20 -13.42
N ARG A 435 -5.71 26.41 -12.81
CA ARG A 435 -5.68 24.95 -12.92
C ARG A 435 -6.08 24.33 -11.58
N PRO A 436 -7.20 23.57 -11.50
CA PRO A 436 -7.62 22.91 -10.27
C PRO A 436 -6.59 21.90 -9.79
N VAL A 437 -6.32 21.86 -8.48
CA VAL A 437 -5.37 20.93 -7.86
C VAL A 437 -6.11 20.11 -6.81
N TYR A 438 -5.93 18.79 -6.88
CA TYR A 438 -6.61 17.80 -6.05
C TYR A 438 -5.61 16.84 -5.40
N PHE A 439 -6.03 16.27 -4.27
CA PHE A 439 -5.42 15.12 -3.64
C PHE A 439 -6.44 13.98 -3.58
N SER A 440 -6.02 12.77 -3.92
CA SER A 440 -6.84 11.57 -3.67
C SER A 440 -7.08 11.41 -2.17
N THR A 441 -8.28 10.95 -1.78
CA THR A 441 -8.62 10.68 -0.37
C THR A 441 -7.79 9.57 0.27
N THR A 442 -7.01 8.81 -0.50
CA THR A 442 -6.09 7.77 -0.02
C THR A 442 -4.67 8.24 0.21
N VAL A 443 -4.34 9.48 -0.17
CA VAL A 443 -3.04 10.07 0.14
C VAL A 443 -2.92 10.20 1.67
N PRO A 444 -1.83 9.75 2.31
CA PRO A 444 -1.63 9.90 3.74
C PRO A 444 -1.56 11.38 4.15
N SER A 445 -2.11 11.72 5.32
CA SER A 445 -2.12 13.11 5.81
C SER A 445 -0.74 13.73 6.01
N THR A 446 0.27 12.91 6.24
CA THR A 446 1.67 13.35 6.33
C THR A 446 2.21 13.92 5.01
N GLN A 447 1.48 13.79 3.91
CA GLN A 447 1.86 14.32 2.58
C GLN A 447 1.13 15.62 2.22
N TYR A 448 0.19 16.10 3.04
CA TYR A 448 -0.57 17.33 2.75
C TYR A 448 0.19 18.59 3.15
N ASN A 449 1.11 18.49 4.11
CA ASN A 449 1.95 19.58 4.58
C ASN A 449 1.21 20.87 4.98
N GLY A 450 -0.01 20.76 5.53
CA GLY A 450 -0.82 21.90 5.98
C GLY A 450 -1.87 22.36 4.95
N LEU A 451 -1.82 21.85 3.72
CA LEU A 451 -2.80 22.16 2.68
C LEU A 451 -4.20 21.61 3.00
N GLU A 452 -4.31 20.64 3.91
CA GLU A 452 -5.58 20.06 4.33
C GLU A 452 -6.55 21.07 4.94
N LYS A 453 -6.04 22.20 5.44
CA LYS A 453 -6.84 23.36 5.91
C LYS A 453 -7.58 24.08 4.77
N PHE A 454 -7.29 23.75 3.52
CA PHE A 454 -7.91 24.36 2.33
C PHE A 454 -8.62 23.33 1.46
N PHE A 455 -8.86 22.13 1.99
CA PHE A 455 -9.51 21.05 1.25
C PHE A 455 -11.02 21.21 1.21
N VAL A 456 -11.57 20.98 0.02
CA VAL A 456 -13.00 20.78 -0.23
C VAL A 456 -13.17 19.41 -0.85
N GLN A 457 -13.86 18.52 -0.14
CA GLN A 457 -14.13 17.17 -0.62
C GLN A 457 -15.27 17.18 -1.65
N GLU A 458 -14.98 16.76 -2.88
CA GLU A 458 -15.90 16.72 -4.02
C GLU A 458 -16.20 15.27 -4.47
N GLY A 459 -16.01 14.29 -3.58
CA GLY A 459 -16.11 12.86 -3.90
C GLY A 459 -14.92 12.09 -3.33
N MET A 460 -14.19 11.41 -4.21
CA MET A 460 -12.98 10.64 -3.87
C MET A 460 -11.70 11.49 -3.94
N ALA A 461 -11.85 12.81 -4.11
CA ALA A 461 -10.74 13.74 -4.15
C ALA A 461 -11.03 15.00 -3.31
N TYR A 462 -9.98 15.54 -2.71
CA TYR A 462 -9.96 16.82 -2.02
C TYR A 462 -9.41 17.89 -2.97
N ARG A 463 -10.20 18.92 -3.28
CA ARG A 463 -9.75 20.09 -4.05
C ARG A 463 -9.10 21.11 -3.12
N ILE A 464 -7.98 21.71 -3.52
CA ILE A 464 -7.48 22.92 -2.85
C ILE A 464 -8.29 24.13 -3.31
N VAL A 465 -8.90 24.83 -2.35
CA VAL A 465 -9.75 26.00 -2.60
C VAL A 465 -9.39 27.12 -1.61
N PRO A 466 -9.29 28.40 -2.02
CA PRO A 466 -8.93 29.49 -1.14
C PRO A 466 -10.11 29.95 -0.28
N ILE A 467 -10.60 29.06 0.58
CA ILE A 467 -11.66 29.35 1.55
C ILE A 467 -11.24 28.96 2.96
N ASN A 468 -11.84 29.61 3.95
CA ASN A 468 -11.75 29.19 5.33
C ASN A 468 -12.59 27.94 5.57
N THR A 469 -11.94 26.88 6.07
CA THR A 469 -12.55 25.59 6.39
C THR A 469 -12.79 25.39 7.90
N ASP A 470 -12.53 26.40 8.73
CA ASP A 470 -12.78 26.37 10.17
C ASP A 470 -14.21 25.90 10.49
N ASN A 471 -14.35 25.09 11.54
CA ASN A 471 -15.59 24.41 11.96
C ASN A 471 -16.11 23.34 10.98
N SER A 472 -15.23 22.53 10.39
CA SER A 472 -15.66 21.40 9.56
C SER A 472 -16.39 20.33 10.38
N GLN A 473 -17.71 20.38 10.35
CA GLN A 473 -18.52 19.24 10.77
C GLN A 473 -18.56 18.23 9.61
N GLY A 474 -18.02 17.03 9.83
CA GLY A 474 -18.32 15.85 9.02
C GLY A 474 -17.31 15.43 7.94
N GLY A 475 -16.27 16.21 7.66
CA GLY A 475 -15.16 15.82 6.76
C GLY A 475 -13.95 15.25 7.52
N ASP A 476 -13.19 14.35 6.88
CA ASP A 476 -11.91 13.85 7.45
C ASP A 476 -10.86 14.99 7.43
N TYR A 477 -10.86 15.81 6.37
CA TYR A 477 -9.97 16.95 6.16
C TYR A 477 -10.74 18.07 5.45
N GLY A 478 -10.54 19.33 5.86
CA GLY A 478 -11.24 20.48 5.29
C GLY A 478 -12.76 20.35 5.43
N ILE A 479 -13.53 20.84 4.43
CA ILE A 479 -15.00 20.73 4.40
C ILE A 479 -15.50 19.81 3.27
N ILE A 480 -16.77 19.43 3.31
CA ILE A 480 -17.44 18.69 2.23
C ILE A 480 -18.28 19.65 1.40
N ASP A 481 -18.13 19.61 0.07
CA ASP A 481 -19.13 20.19 -0.84
C ASP A 481 -20.17 19.12 -1.17
N HIS A 482 -21.22 19.04 -0.35
CA HIS A 482 -22.26 18.01 -0.49
C HIS A 482 -23.02 18.11 -1.80
N ARG A 483 -23.05 19.27 -2.46
CA ARG A 483 -23.76 19.46 -3.74
C ARG A 483 -22.99 18.78 -4.87
N VAL A 484 -21.69 19.05 -4.95
CA VAL A 484 -20.81 18.42 -5.96
C VAL A 484 -20.58 16.95 -5.64
N MET A 485 -20.35 16.63 -4.37
CA MET A 485 -20.12 15.25 -3.93
C MET A 485 -21.35 14.36 -4.18
N TYR A 486 -22.57 14.85 -3.96
CA TYR A 486 -23.79 14.10 -4.30
C TYR A 486 -23.89 13.82 -5.79
N GLU A 487 -23.68 14.83 -6.64
CA GLU A 487 -23.72 14.66 -8.09
C GLU A 487 -22.70 13.62 -8.57
N ASN A 488 -21.46 13.72 -8.08
CA ASN A 488 -20.41 12.78 -8.46
C ASN A 488 -20.74 11.35 -7.98
N MET A 489 -21.11 11.18 -6.71
CA MET A 489 -21.30 9.84 -6.12
C MET A 489 -22.59 9.13 -6.57
N MET A 490 -23.67 9.89 -6.79
CA MET A 490 -24.97 9.30 -7.12
C MET A 490 -25.20 9.17 -8.62
N ASN A 491 -24.66 10.08 -9.42
CA ASN A 491 -24.98 10.16 -10.85
C ASN A 491 -23.81 9.81 -11.78
N LYS A 492 -22.55 9.95 -11.33
CA LYS A 492 -21.37 9.64 -12.17
C LYS A 492 -20.65 8.37 -11.79
N PHE A 493 -20.52 8.10 -10.49
CA PHE A 493 -19.68 7.01 -10.02
C PHE A 493 -20.26 5.64 -10.32
N LYS A 494 -19.37 4.68 -10.55
CA LYS A 494 -19.68 3.26 -10.68
C LYS A 494 -18.96 2.47 -9.59
N TRP A 495 -19.54 1.36 -9.15
CA TRP A 495 -19.06 0.63 -7.98
C TRP A 495 -18.58 -0.78 -8.30
N GLY A 496 -18.17 -1.05 -9.54
CA GLY A 496 -17.48 -2.29 -9.89
C GLY A 496 -18.33 -3.55 -9.87
N ASN A 497 -19.65 -3.40 -10.09
CA ASN A 497 -20.68 -4.43 -9.92
C ASN A 497 -20.76 -5.00 -8.50
N ALA A 498 -20.42 -4.22 -7.47
CA ALA A 498 -20.49 -4.68 -6.09
C ALA A 498 -21.91 -4.96 -5.58
N GLU A 499 -22.93 -4.51 -6.31
CA GLU A 499 -24.33 -4.79 -6.06
C GLU A 499 -24.77 -6.20 -6.52
N ASP A 500 -24.01 -6.85 -7.41
CA ASP A 500 -24.34 -8.18 -7.91
C ASP A 500 -23.82 -9.26 -6.93
N PRO A 501 -24.70 -10.02 -6.27
CA PRO A 501 -24.30 -11.04 -5.30
C PRO A 501 -23.55 -12.23 -5.93
N SER A 502 -23.58 -12.38 -7.26
CA SER A 502 -22.82 -13.42 -7.97
C SER A 502 -21.34 -13.05 -8.16
N VAL A 503 -20.99 -11.77 -8.04
CA VAL A 503 -19.60 -11.32 -8.17
C VAL A 503 -18.88 -11.59 -6.85
N TYR A 504 -17.88 -12.47 -6.88
CA TYR A 504 -17.03 -12.68 -5.72
C TYR A 504 -16.21 -11.42 -5.43
N LEU A 505 -16.39 -10.85 -4.23
CA LEU A 505 -15.57 -9.77 -3.70
C LEU A 505 -14.67 -10.31 -2.60
N ASP A 506 -13.37 -10.38 -2.90
CA ASP A 506 -12.35 -10.78 -1.93
C ASP A 506 -12.20 -9.76 -0.78
N GLU A 507 -11.44 -10.14 0.25
CA GLU A 507 -11.14 -9.27 1.38
C GLU A 507 -10.62 -7.89 0.97
N ASN A 508 -9.75 -7.80 -0.05
CA ASN A 508 -9.18 -6.52 -0.48
C ASN A 508 -10.26 -5.58 -1.03
N ASN A 509 -11.17 -6.13 -1.85
CA ASN A 509 -12.33 -5.39 -2.34
C ASN A 509 -13.20 -4.92 -1.18
N LYS A 510 -13.56 -5.84 -0.26
CA LYS A 510 -14.39 -5.53 0.91
C LYS A 510 -13.77 -4.44 1.81
N ARG A 511 -12.47 -4.53 2.08
CA ARG A 511 -11.72 -3.51 2.84
C ARG A 511 -11.74 -2.17 2.13
N MET A 512 -11.57 -2.15 0.81
CA MET A 512 -11.62 -0.91 0.05
C MET A 512 -13.02 -0.27 0.07
N PHE A 513 -14.09 -1.05 -0.08
CA PHE A 513 -15.47 -0.54 0.02
C PHE A 513 -15.79 0.07 1.38
N SER A 514 -15.10 -0.30 2.46
CA SER A 514 -15.27 0.36 3.77
C SER A 514 -14.94 1.86 3.72
N ASN A 515 -13.97 2.27 2.89
CA ASN A 515 -13.66 3.69 2.68
C ASN A 515 -14.82 4.41 1.97
N PHE A 516 -15.49 3.78 1.00
CA PHE A 516 -16.58 4.43 0.27
C PHE A 516 -17.86 4.50 1.08
N ARG A 517 -18.14 3.49 1.93
CA ARG A 517 -19.21 3.59 2.93
C ARG A 517 -19.03 4.79 3.85
N ARG A 518 -17.79 5.10 4.24
CA ARG A 518 -17.46 6.33 4.99
C ARG A 518 -17.81 7.58 4.19
N LEU A 519 -17.50 7.63 2.90
CA LEU A 519 -17.87 8.76 2.02
C LEU A 519 -19.38 9.00 1.98
N PHE A 520 -20.18 7.94 1.79
CA PHE A 520 -21.65 8.05 1.83
C PHE A 520 -22.16 8.54 3.19
N GLY A 521 -21.60 8.02 4.29
CA GLY A 521 -21.96 8.46 5.63
C GLY A 521 -21.63 9.93 5.89
N ASN A 522 -20.49 10.40 5.39
CA ASN A 522 -20.07 11.80 5.49
C ASN A 522 -20.96 12.72 4.64
N LEU A 523 -21.29 12.30 3.41
CA LEU A 523 -22.23 13.01 2.54
C LEU A 523 -23.62 13.14 3.18
N GLY A 524 -24.16 12.05 3.72
CA GLY A 524 -25.46 12.06 4.42
C GLY A 524 -25.47 13.02 5.60
N LYS A 525 -24.42 13.03 6.43
CA LYS A 525 -24.28 13.99 7.53
C LYS A 525 -24.23 15.45 7.06
N ALA A 526 -23.49 15.72 5.98
CA ALA A 526 -23.40 17.06 5.41
C ALA A 526 -24.75 17.54 4.85
N LEU A 527 -25.49 16.65 4.16
CA LEU A 527 -26.85 16.93 3.68
C LEU A 527 -27.83 17.21 4.82
N LEU A 528 -27.78 16.43 5.90
CA LEU A 528 -28.61 16.68 7.10
C LEU A 528 -28.31 18.03 7.74
N ALA A 529 -27.03 18.41 7.82
CA ALA A 529 -26.62 19.70 8.36
C ALA A 529 -27.14 20.89 7.51
N ASP A 530 -27.27 20.70 6.20
CA ASP A 530 -27.89 21.67 5.27
C ASP A 530 -29.43 21.59 5.25
N GLY A 531 -30.04 20.67 5.99
CA GLY A 531 -31.50 20.48 6.09
C GLY A 531 -32.11 19.58 5.02
N ASP A 532 -31.31 18.94 4.16
CA ASP A 532 -31.79 18.03 3.12
C ASP A 532 -31.93 16.59 3.64
N THR A 533 -33.07 16.32 4.24
CA THR A 533 -33.38 15.01 4.82
C THR A 533 -33.71 13.93 3.79
N ILE A 534 -34.13 14.30 2.58
CA ILE A 534 -34.53 13.34 1.54
C ILE A 534 -33.31 12.74 0.87
N ARG A 535 -32.32 13.57 0.49
CA ARG A 535 -31.09 13.07 -0.15
C ARG A 535 -30.10 12.46 0.84
N ALA A 536 -30.27 12.72 2.14
CA ALA A 536 -29.39 12.20 3.18
C ALA A 536 -29.61 10.72 3.52
N VAL A 537 -30.79 10.18 3.23
CA VAL A 537 -31.16 8.76 3.41
C VAL A 537 -31.02 8.05 2.08
#